data_AF-A0A938DDH8-F1
#
_entry.id   AF-A0A938DDH8-F1
#
_cell.length_a   1.000
_cell.length_b   1.000
_cell.length_c   1.000
_cell.angle_alpha   90.00
_cell.angle_beta   90.00
_cell.angle_gamma   90.00
#
_symmetry.space_group_name_H-M   'P 1'
#
loop_
_entity.id
_entity.type
_entity.pdbx_description
1 polymer ?
#
loop_
_entity_poly.entity_id
_entity_poly.type
_entity_poly.pdbx_seq_one_letter_code
_entity_poly.pdbx_strand_id
1 'polypeptide(L)' 'MAAVCEVCGKGPSWGMSVSHSHVRTKRRWNPNIQRVRAIV' A
#
# COMPACT_ATOMS: atom_id res chain seq x y z
N MET A 1 5.42 -1.51 12.13
CA MET A 1 4.58 -0.50 11.46
C MET A 1 3.82 -1.17 10.33
N ALA A 2 2.51 -1.34 10.50
CA ALA A 2 1.63 -1.64 9.37
C ALA A 2 1.83 -0.54 8.31
N ALA A 3 1.63 -0.84 7.03
CA ALA A 3 1.76 0.12 5.93
C ALA A 3 0.66 1.20 6.00
N VAL A 4 0.63 1.94 7.11
CA VAL A 4 -0.33 2.97 7.49
C VAL A 4 0.46 4.24 7.83
N CYS A 5 0.12 5.33 7.15
CA CYS A 5 0.70 6.65 7.37
C CYS A 5 0.16 7.25 8.68
N GLU A 6 1.03 7.62 9.62
CA GLU A 6 0.60 8.20 10.92
C GLU A 6 -0.01 9.60 10.78
N VAL A 7 0.43 10.38 9.78
CA VAL A 7 -0.07 11.74 9.52
C VAL A 7 -1.39 11.73 8.75
N CYS A 8 -1.49 10.83 7.77
CA CYS A 8 -2.53 10.86 6.75
C CYS A 8 -3.49 9.67 6.77
N GLY A 9 -3.27 8.70 7.67
CA GLY A 9 -4.11 7.50 7.83
C GLY A 9 -4.11 6.53 6.64
N LYS A 10 -3.39 6.84 5.55
CA LYS A 10 -3.37 6.02 4.33
C LYS A 10 -2.88 4.62 4.63
N GLY A 11 -3.75 3.62 4.45
CA GLY A 11 -3.45 2.20 4.61
C GLY A 11 -3.26 1.48 3.29
N PRO A 12 -2.95 0.17 3.33
CA PRO A 12 -2.91 -0.67 2.15
C PRO A 12 -4.32 -0.87 1.56
N SER A 13 -4.38 -1.00 0.23
CA SER A 13 -5.59 -1.42 -0.49
C SER A 13 -5.41 -2.81 -1.09
N TRP A 14 -6.51 -3.53 -1.28
CA TRP A 14 -6.52 -4.90 -1.83
C TRP A 14 -7.21 -4.94 -3.19
N GLY A 15 -6.79 -5.86 -4.04
CA GLY A 15 -7.50 -6.19 -5.27
C GLY A 15 -6.75 -7.24 -6.08
N MET A 16 -6.92 -7.21 -7.40
CA MET A 16 -6.42 -8.27 -8.29
C MET A 16 -5.43 -7.73 -9.33
N SER A 17 -4.38 -8.49 -9.61
CA SER A 17 -3.61 -8.33 -10.84
C SER A 17 -4.31 -9.15 -11.92
N VAL A 18 -4.59 -8.54 -13.07
CA VAL A 18 -5.22 -9.21 -14.22
C VAL A 18 -4.15 -9.36 -15.30
N SER A 19 -3.84 -10.60 -15.70
CA SER A 19 -2.92 -10.86 -16.80
C SER A 19 -3.59 -10.64 -18.16
N HIS A 20 -2.79 -10.64 -19.23
CA HIS A 20 -3.28 -10.65 -20.61
C HIS A 20 -4.26 -11.81 -20.89
N SER A 21 -4.04 -12.96 -20.25
CA SER A 21 -4.92 -14.14 -20.31
C SER A 21 -6.09 -14.10 -19.33
N HIS A 22 -6.40 -12.94 -18.72
CA HIS A 22 -7.46 -12.75 -17.73
C HIS A 22 -7.31 -13.57 -16.43
N VAL A 23 -6.10 -14.07 -16.13
CA VAL A 23 -5.82 -14.73 -14.85
C VAL A 23 -5.78 -13.66 -13.76
N ARG A 24 -6.58 -13.87 -12.71
CA ARG A 24 -6.72 -12.94 -11.57
C ARG A 24 -5.93 -13.46 -10.38
N THR A 25 -4.88 -12.76 -9.97
CA THR A 25 -4.12 -13.06 -8.75
C THR A 25 -4.34 -11.98 -7.70
N LYS A 26 -4.45 -12.35 -6.42
CA LYS A 26 -4.61 -11.38 -5.33
C LYS A 26 -3.36 -10.52 -5.21
N ARG A 27 -3.52 -9.20 -5.13
CA ARG A 27 -2.44 -8.24 -4.88
C ARG A 27 -2.85 -7.22 -3.83
N ARG A 28 -1.83 -6.58 -3.25
CA ARG A 28 -1.94 -5.49 -2.28
C ARG A 28 -1.22 -4.26 -2.83
N TRP A 29 -1.87 -3.10 -2.79
CA TRP A 29 -1.24 -1.81 -3.04
C TRP A 29 -0.86 -1.18 -1.72
N ASN A 30 0.45 -1.06 -1.48
CA ASN A 30 0.95 -0.37 -0.30
C ASN A 30 1.17 1.12 -0.61
N PRO A 31 0.79 2.02 0.30
CA PRO A 31 1.20 3.41 0.20
C PRO A 31 2.72 3.53 0.29
N ASN A 32 3.30 4.48 -0.44
CA ASN A 32 4.73 4.78 -0.41
C ASN A 32 5.07 5.60 0.85
N ILE A 33 5.10 4.94 2.01
CA ILE A 33 5.43 5.56 3.30
C ILE A 33 6.95 5.56 3.47
N GLN A 34 7.51 6.74 3.69
CA GLN A 34 8.93 6.94 3.91
C GLN A 34 9.22 7.24 5.37
N ARG A 35 10.38 6.79 5.86
CA ARG A 35 10.84 7.07 7.22
C ARG A 35 11.37 8.49 7.29
N VAL A 36 10.75 9.33 8.12
CA VAL A 36 11.18 10.70 8.39
C VAL A 36 11.45 10.87 9.87
N ARG A 37 12.46 11.68 10.23
CA ARG A 37 12.69 12.11 11.62
C ARG A 37 12.05 13.48 11.77
N ALA A 38 10.95 13.56 12.51
CA ALA A 38 10.35 14.84 12.85
C ALA A 38 11.21 15.52 13.93
N ILE A 39 11.50 16.80 13.74
CA ILE A 39 11.98 17.66 14.82
C ILE A 39 10.72 18.10 15.55
N VAL A 40 10.65 17.80 16.84
CA VAL A 40 9.56 18.20 17.75
C VAL A 40 10.07 19.33 18.62
#